data_AF-A0A7X9IEW1-F1
#
_entry.id   AF-A0A7X9IEW1-F1
#
_cell.length_a   1.000
_cell.length_b   1.000
_cell.length_c   1.000
_cell.angle_alpha   90.00
_cell.angle_beta   90.00
_cell.angle_gamma   90.00
#
_symmetry.space_group_name_H-M   'P 1'
#
loop_
_entity.id
_entity.type
_entity.pdbx_description
1 polymer ?
#
loop_
_entity_poly.entity_id
_entity_poly.type
_entity_poly.pdbx_seq_one_letter_code
_entity_poly.pdbx_strand_id
1 'polypeptide(L)'
;YADRYFTLSQGFAYGVRPAFSGGVGFITDYAGNDLYVSDIFGQGSGYWWSLGMLCDRSGNDQYVSYQYAQGAGAHMALGILSDEAGDDVYRSHGVSQGCGHDYSCGWLVDRRGNDIYSSYDLSQGAGSANGIGLITDIGGDDGYYVFRKGNTQGYGNPRRDYGSIGVMLDLGGLDRFDGNGSDNRFWRTASKWGGGLDRDISPAKTGEAK
;
A
#
# COMPACT_ATOMS: atom_id res chain seq x y z
N TYR A 1 -9.70 3.19 19.66
CA TYR A 1 -10.81 3.51 18.74
C TYR A 1 -11.85 4.46 19.32
N ALA A 2 -11.80 4.89 20.60
CA ALA A 2 -12.83 5.76 21.17
C ALA A 2 -12.97 7.12 20.47
N ASP A 3 -11.90 7.61 19.84
CA ASP A 3 -11.85 8.89 19.11
C ASP A 3 -11.65 8.71 17.60
N ARG A 4 -12.24 7.66 17.00
CA ARG A 4 -12.08 7.33 15.57
C ARG A 4 -13.42 7.14 14.87
N TYR A 5 -13.48 7.54 13.61
CA TYR A 5 -14.69 7.56 12.79
C TYR A 5 -14.53 6.69 11.54
N PHE A 6 -15.63 6.07 11.12
CA PHE A 6 -15.70 5.44 9.80
C PHE A 6 -15.97 6.50 8.74
N THR A 7 -15.08 6.59 7.75
CA THR A 7 -15.18 7.53 6.64
C THR A 7 -16.05 6.97 5.51
N LEU A 8 -15.82 5.72 5.11
CA LEU A 8 -16.58 4.99 4.08
C LEU A 8 -16.65 5.75 2.73
N SER A 9 -15.54 6.35 2.27
CA SER A 9 -15.50 7.20 1.06
C SER A 9 -14.23 7.01 0.22
N GLN A 10 -14.01 7.85 -0.79
CA GLN A 10 -12.78 7.91 -1.60
C GLN A 10 -12.43 6.54 -2.23
N GLY A 11 -13.36 6.00 -3.02
CA GLY A 11 -13.17 4.68 -3.64
C GLY A 11 -13.39 3.49 -2.72
N PHE A 12 -13.82 3.67 -1.47
CA PHE A 12 -14.17 2.56 -0.58
C PHE A 12 -15.42 1.81 -1.01
N ALA A 13 -15.46 0.49 -0.79
CA ALA A 13 -16.66 -0.32 -0.90
C ALA A 13 -16.75 -1.39 0.18
N TYR A 14 -17.99 -1.72 0.57
CA TYR A 14 -18.22 -2.81 1.51
C TYR A 14 -19.50 -3.60 1.30
N GLY A 15 -19.49 -4.83 1.83
CA GLY A 15 -20.67 -5.68 1.94
C GLY A 15 -21.25 -5.70 3.35
N VAL A 16 -22.51 -6.11 3.47
CA VAL A 16 -23.19 -6.23 4.76
C VAL A 16 -22.84 -7.56 5.40
N ARG A 17 -21.83 -7.57 6.27
CA ARG A 17 -21.39 -8.78 6.97
C ARG A 17 -22.41 -9.27 8.01
N PRO A 18 -22.71 -10.60 8.11
CA PRO A 18 -22.27 -11.69 7.23
C PRO A 18 -23.25 -11.98 6.07
N ALA A 19 -24.25 -11.14 5.85
CA ALA A 19 -25.40 -11.43 5.00
C ALA A 19 -25.14 -11.30 3.48
N PHE A 20 -24.50 -10.22 3.03
CA PHE A 20 -24.38 -9.87 1.61
C PHE A 20 -22.96 -9.42 1.26
N SER A 21 -22.42 -9.91 0.13
CA SER A 21 -21.14 -9.45 -0.44
C SER A 21 -21.19 -7.98 -0.89
N GLY A 22 -20.05 -7.28 -0.91
CA GLY A 22 -19.98 -5.85 -1.21
C GLY A 22 -19.56 -5.46 -2.62
N GLY A 23 -20.13 -4.40 -3.19
CA GLY A 23 -19.93 -4.00 -4.60
C GLY A 23 -18.59 -3.33 -4.93
N VAL A 24 -18.64 -2.37 -5.86
CA VAL A 24 -17.47 -1.63 -6.34
C VAL A 24 -17.55 -0.16 -5.92
N GLY A 25 -16.46 0.35 -5.37
CA GLY A 25 -16.23 1.75 -5.08
C GLY A 25 -15.04 2.21 -5.91
N PHE A 26 -15.18 3.30 -6.63
CA PHE A 26 -14.15 3.80 -7.52
C PHE A 26 -14.16 5.32 -7.56
N ILE A 27 -12.98 5.90 -7.45
CA ILE A 27 -12.73 7.30 -7.80
C ILE A 27 -11.52 7.34 -8.74
N THR A 28 -11.60 8.20 -9.74
CA THR A 28 -10.46 8.59 -10.56
C THR A 28 -10.33 10.10 -10.49
N ASP A 29 -9.15 10.57 -10.12
CA ASP A 29 -8.73 11.94 -10.37
C ASP A 29 -7.83 11.96 -11.61
N TYR A 30 -7.70 13.12 -12.25
CA TYR A 30 -6.94 13.28 -13.48
C TYR A 30 -5.78 14.25 -13.34
N ALA A 31 -5.89 15.24 -12.44
CA ALA A 31 -4.91 16.29 -12.23
C ALA A 31 -5.32 17.14 -11.04
N GLY A 32 -4.35 17.46 -10.20
CA GLY A 32 -4.54 18.40 -9.10
C GLY A 32 -3.36 18.33 -8.15
N ASN A 33 -3.44 19.04 -7.03
CA ASN A 33 -2.61 18.73 -5.87
C ASN A 33 -3.61 18.51 -4.74
N ASP A 34 -3.93 17.25 -4.48
CA ASP A 34 -5.09 16.83 -3.75
C ASP A 34 -4.74 16.36 -2.34
N LEU A 35 -5.66 16.65 -1.42
CA LEU A 35 -5.57 16.21 -0.04
C LEU A 35 -6.66 15.19 0.24
N TYR A 36 -6.31 13.92 0.14
CA TYR A 36 -7.17 12.81 0.50
C TYR A 36 -7.08 12.54 2.00
N VAL A 37 -8.15 12.88 2.74
CA VAL A 37 -8.23 12.63 4.19
C VAL A 37 -9.31 11.61 4.49
N SER A 38 -8.93 10.54 5.19
CA SER A 38 -9.86 9.58 5.79
C SER A 38 -9.40 9.23 7.21
N ASP A 39 -10.25 8.60 8.00
CA ASP A 39 -9.85 8.05 9.30
C ASP A 39 -9.83 6.52 9.19
N ILE A 40 -10.98 5.86 9.24
CA ILE A 40 -11.07 4.41 9.01
C ILE A 40 -11.93 4.13 7.77
N PHE A 41 -11.44 3.27 6.87
CA PHE A 41 -12.10 2.88 5.61
C PHE A 41 -12.21 4.02 4.59
N GLY A 42 -11.15 4.20 3.80
CA GLY A 42 -11.11 5.16 2.69
C GLY A 42 -10.05 4.81 1.65
N GLN A 43 -9.80 5.70 0.70
CA GLN A 43 -8.65 5.67 -0.21
C GLN A 43 -8.46 4.32 -0.92
N GLY A 44 -9.48 3.89 -1.64
CA GLY A 44 -9.45 2.67 -2.46
C GLY A 44 -9.42 1.36 -1.65
N SER A 45 -9.90 1.36 -0.41
CA SER A 45 -9.98 0.13 0.40
C SER A 45 -11.25 -0.68 0.16
N GLY A 46 -11.16 -2.01 0.35
CA GLY A 46 -12.29 -2.92 0.27
C GLY A 46 -12.57 -3.63 1.60
N TYR A 47 -13.84 -3.83 1.95
CA TYR A 47 -14.28 -4.61 3.11
C TYR A 47 -15.40 -5.60 2.76
N TRP A 48 -15.23 -6.90 3.06
CA TRP A 48 -16.27 -7.93 2.91
C TRP A 48 -16.72 -8.16 1.46
N TRP A 49 -15.95 -8.98 0.72
CA TRP A 49 -16.24 -9.40 -0.66
C TRP A 49 -16.41 -8.24 -1.65
N SER A 50 -15.71 -7.12 -1.46
CA SER A 50 -15.82 -5.91 -2.28
C SER A 50 -14.55 -5.51 -3.00
N LEU A 51 -14.71 -4.58 -3.94
CA LEU A 51 -13.61 -3.91 -4.63
C LEU A 51 -13.64 -2.42 -4.29
N GLY A 52 -12.60 -1.92 -3.64
CA GLY A 52 -12.32 -0.49 -3.55
C GLY A 52 -11.15 -0.10 -4.44
N MET A 53 -11.25 1.07 -5.07
CA MET A 53 -10.22 1.56 -5.98
C MET A 53 -10.13 3.10 -5.97
N LEU A 54 -8.91 3.62 -5.85
CA LEU A 54 -8.57 5.03 -6.05
C LEU A 54 -7.50 5.09 -7.14
N CYS A 55 -7.71 5.92 -8.16
CA CYS A 55 -6.71 6.20 -9.18
C CYS A 55 -6.46 7.70 -9.30
N ASP A 56 -5.24 8.12 -9.02
CA ASP A 56 -4.75 9.45 -9.35
C ASP A 56 -3.85 9.38 -10.59
N ARG A 57 -3.78 10.47 -11.34
CA ARG A 57 -3.05 10.54 -12.62
C ARG A 57 -1.89 11.52 -12.60
N SER A 58 -1.99 12.57 -11.81
CA SER A 58 -0.92 13.55 -11.69
C SER A 58 -1.22 14.51 -10.55
N GLY A 59 -0.22 14.80 -9.75
CA GLY A 59 -0.32 15.84 -8.75
C GLY A 59 0.85 15.82 -7.82
N ASN A 60 0.86 16.67 -6.80
CA ASN A 60 1.68 16.44 -5.62
C ASN A 60 0.70 16.31 -4.46
N ASP A 61 0.35 15.07 -4.16
CA ASP A 61 -0.83 14.67 -3.42
C ASP A 61 -0.47 14.19 -2.01
N GLN A 62 -1.46 14.28 -1.13
CA GLN A 62 -1.33 13.85 0.25
C GLN A 62 -2.44 12.87 0.61
N TYR A 63 -2.04 11.63 0.84
CA TYR A 63 -2.89 10.55 1.29
C TYR A 63 -2.74 10.39 2.80
N VAL A 64 -3.71 10.89 3.57
CA VAL A 64 -3.68 10.83 5.03
C VAL A 64 -4.84 9.97 5.53
N SER A 65 -4.50 8.88 6.23
CA SER A 65 -5.49 8.02 6.86
C SER A 65 -5.05 7.52 8.24
N TYR A 66 -5.98 6.94 9.01
CA TYR A 66 -5.62 6.17 10.19
C TYR A 66 -5.50 4.69 9.82
N GLN A 67 -6.58 4.02 9.44
CA GLN A 67 -6.52 2.57 9.17
C GLN A 67 -7.45 2.12 8.05
N TYR A 68 -7.11 0.98 7.44
CA TYR A 68 -7.90 0.39 6.35
C TYR A 68 -8.05 1.37 5.20
N ALA A 69 -6.92 1.75 4.60
CA ALA A 69 -6.87 2.75 3.54
C ALA A 69 -5.72 2.48 2.58
N GLN A 70 -5.56 3.34 1.58
CA GLN A 70 -4.43 3.34 0.65
C GLN A 70 -4.28 1.98 -0.03
N GLY A 71 -5.35 1.53 -0.67
CA GLY A 71 -5.39 0.27 -1.39
C GLY A 71 -5.41 -0.99 -0.51
N ALA A 72 -5.88 -0.90 0.74
CA ALA A 72 -5.98 -2.07 1.61
C ALA A 72 -7.24 -2.91 1.37
N GLY A 73 -7.11 -4.24 1.38
CA GLY A 73 -8.23 -5.17 1.35
C GLY A 73 -8.45 -5.84 2.71
N ALA A 74 -9.69 -5.94 3.17
CA ALA A 74 -10.06 -6.64 4.40
C ALA A 74 -11.27 -7.57 4.24
N HIS A 75 -11.16 -8.78 4.79
CA HIS A 75 -12.18 -9.83 4.74
C HIS A 75 -12.66 -10.20 3.31
N MET A 76 -11.85 -10.96 2.57
CA MET A 76 -12.13 -11.43 1.21
C MET A 76 -12.37 -10.30 0.20
N ALA A 77 -11.77 -9.13 0.41
CA ALA A 77 -11.92 -7.96 -0.45
C ALA A 77 -10.66 -7.67 -1.28
N LEU A 78 -10.79 -6.77 -2.24
CA LEU A 78 -9.71 -6.18 -3.01
C LEU A 78 -9.68 -4.68 -2.78
N GLY A 79 -8.54 -4.15 -2.35
CA GLY A 79 -8.27 -2.71 -2.32
C GLY A 79 -7.16 -2.37 -3.30
N ILE A 80 -7.31 -1.26 -4.03
CA ILE A 80 -6.31 -0.75 -4.97
C ILE A 80 -6.17 0.76 -4.79
N LEU A 81 -4.93 1.23 -4.65
CA LEU A 81 -4.57 2.62 -4.88
C LEU A 81 -3.52 2.64 -6.01
N SER A 82 -3.78 3.42 -7.04
CA SER A 82 -2.84 3.64 -8.14
C SER A 82 -2.57 5.14 -8.25
N ASP A 83 -1.34 5.54 -8.02
CA ASP A 83 -0.83 6.85 -8.43
C ASP A 83 0.05 6.67 -9.66
N GLU A 84 0.13 7.70 -10.49
CA GLU A 84 0.83 7.65 -11.78
C GLU A 84 1.99 8.65 -11.86
N ALA A 85 1.92 9.76 -11.13
CA ALA A 85 2.94 10.80 -11.16
C ALA A 85 2.73 11.81 -10.04
N GLY A 86 3.78 12.09 -9.28
CA GLY A 86 3.75 13.13 -8.27
C GLY A 86 4.88 13.03 -7.27
N ASP A 87 5.22 14.14 -6.62
CA ASP A 87 6.00 14.03 -5.37
C ASP A 87 4.99 13.95 -4.20
N ASP A 88 4.63 12.74 -3.82
CA ASP A 88 3.47 12.44 -2.99
C ASP A 88 3.82 12.03 -1.56
N VAL A 89 2.83 12.14 -0.67
CA VAL A 89 2.96 11.75 0.74
C VAL A 89 1.86 10.79 1.15
N TYR A 90 2.28 9.57 1.49
CA TYR A 90 1.43 8.52 2.02
C TYR A 90 1.63 8.38 3.52
N ARG A 91 0.60 8.75 4.31
CA ARG A 91 0.62 8.62 5.77
C ARG A 91 -0.56 7.80 6.26
N SER A 92 -0.26 6.73 6.99
CA SER A 92 -1.27 5.90 7.65
C SER A 92 -0.83 5.45 9.05
N HIS A 93 -1.74 4.87 9.83
CA HIS A 93 -1.37 4.12 11.03
C HIS A 93 -1.21 2.64 10.70
N GLY A 94 -2.28 1.94 10.32
CA GLY A 94 -2.20 0.48 10.16
C GLY A 94 -3.14 -0.10 9.12
N VAL A 95 -2.87 -1.33 8.69
CA VAL A 95 -3.68 -2.05 7.68
C VAL A 95 -3.91 -1.16 6.46
N SER A 96 -2.84 -0.59 5.93
CA SER A 96 -2.88 0.40 4.85
C SER A 96 -1.75 0.15 3.84
N GLN A 97 -1.59 1.01 2.84
CA GLN A 97 -0.47 0.98 1.87
C GLN A 97 -0.31 -0.42 1.24
N GLY A 98 -1.38 -0.84 0.55
CA GLY A 98 -1.43 -2.14 -0.12
C GLY A 98 -1.46 -3.33 0.82
N CYS A 99 -1.99 -3.18 2.04
CA CYS A 99 -2.12 -4.32 2.96
C CYS A 99 -3.28 -5.25 2.57
N GLY A 100 -3.01 -6.57 2.54
CA GLY A 100 -4.05 -7.59 2.45
C GLY A 100 -4.32 -8.24 3.80
N HIS A 101 -5.56 -8.14 4.31
CA HIS A 101 -5.98 -8.72 5.58
C HIS A 101 -7.14 -9.71 5.41
N ASP A 102 -7.02 -10.89 6.02
CA ASP A 102 -8.10 -11.89 6.11
C ASP A 102 -8.62 -12.34 4.73
N TYR A 103 -7.81 -13.15 4.03
CA TYR A 103 -8.07 -13.64 2.65
C TYR A 103 -8.27 -12.54 1.58
N SER A 104 -7.85 -11.32 1.88
CA SER A 104 -7.99 -10.18 0.97
C SER A 104 -6.71 -9.88 0.22
N CYS A 105 -6.82 -9.11 -0.86
CA CYS A 105 -5.68 -8.53 -1.55
C CYS A 105 -5.68 -7.01 -1.37
N GLY A 106 -4.53 -6.44 -1.03
CA GLY A 106 -4.30 -5.00 -1.08
C GLY A 106 -3.16 -4.70 -2.04
N TRP A 107 -3.30 -3.64 -2.83
CA TRP A 107 -2.28 -3.18 -3.75
C TRP A 107 -2.18 -1.66 -3.74
N LEU A 108 -1.00 -1.15 -3.42
CA LEU A 108 -0.61 0.22 -3.73
C LEU A 108 0.42 0.17 -4.86
N VAL A 109 0.17 0.91 -5.94
CA VAL A 109 1.14 1.13 -7.00
C VAL A 109 1.35 2.62 -7.17
N ASP A 110 2.61 3.03 -7.10
CA ASP A 110 3.08 4.35 -7.51
C ASP A 110 4.01 4.16 -8.70
N ARG A 111 3.99 5.09 -9.65
CA ARG A 111 4.77 4.96 -10.88
C ARG A 111 5.93 5.93 -11.00
N ARG A 112 5.84 7.13 -10.42
CA ARG A 112 6.80 8.19 -10.70
C ARG A 112 6.74 9.29 -9.64
N GLY A 113 7.92 9.74 -9.27
CA GLY A 113 8.17 10.97 -8.54
C GLY A 113 8.91 10.66 -7.26
N ASN A 114 9.09 11.60 -6.33
CA ASN A 114 9.88 11.34 -5.13
C ASN A 114 8.96 11.33 -3.91
N ASP A 115 8.67 10.14 -3.43
CA ASP A 115 7.54 9.85 -2.56
C ASP A 115 7.96 9.55 -1.13
N ILE A 116 7.04 9.82 -0.20
CA ILE A 116 7.23 9.54 1.22
C ILE A 116 6.12 8.63 1.73
N TYR A 117 6.51 7.41 2.10
CA TYR A 117 5.66 6.40 2.69
C TYR A 117 5.92 6.28 4.20
N SER A 118 4.91 6.63 5.00
CA SER A 118 4.96 6.52 6.45
C SER A 118 3.79 5.73 7.02
N SER A 119 4.09 4.75 7.87
CA SER A 119 3.06 3.96 8.56
C SER A 119 3.50 3.49 9.94
N TYR A 120 2.53 3.14 10.80
CA TYR A 120 2.83 2.61 12.14
C TYR A 120 3.04 1.09 12.10
N ASP A 121 2.11 0.32 11.54
CA ASP A 121 2.18 -1.15 11.43
C ASP A 121 1.40 -1.71 10.22
N LEU A 122 1.55 -3.02 9.94
CA LEU A 122 0.73 -3.78 8.98
C LEU A 122 0.43 -3.03 7.67
N SER A 123 1.47 -2.47 7.06
CA SER A 123 1.39 -1.63 5.87
C SER A 123 2.60 -1.90 4.97
N GLN A 124 2.72 -1.16 3.85
CA GLN A 124 3.81 -1.30 2.86
C GLN A 124 3.89 -2.74 2.35
N GLY A 125 2.80 -3.19 1.73
CA GLY A 125 2.70 -4.53 1.14
C GLY A 125 2.65 -5.67 2.17
N ALA A 126 2.20 -5.41 3.40
CA ALA A 126 2.02 -6.47 4.39
C ALA A 126 0.79 -7.33 4.08
N GLY A 127 0.96 -8.64 4.04
CA GLY A 127 -0.12 -9.63 4.09
C GLY A 127 -0.30 -10.16 5.50
N SER A 128 -1.54 -10.21 5.99
CA SER A 128 -1.86 -10.82 7.29
C SER A 128 -3.13 -11.66 7.24
N ALA A 129 -3.19 -12.69 8.08
CA ALA A 129 -4.32 -13.61 8.15
C ALA A 129 -4.71 -14.15 6.75
N ASN A 130 -3.73 -14.70 6.03
CA ASN A 130 -3.92 -15.27 4.68
C ASN A 130 -4.19 -14.26 3.57
N GLY A 131 -4.10 -12.95 3.87
CA GLY A 131 -4.17 -11.92 2.84
C GLY A 131 -2.89 -11.80 2.01
N ILE A 132 -2.98 -11.07 0.90
CA ILE A 132 -1.89 -10.75 -0.01
C ILE A 132 -1.71 -9.23 0.02
N GLY A 133 -0.57 -8.75 0.48
CA GLY A 133 -0.22 -7.34 0.45
C GLY A 133 0.86 -7.07 -0.59
N LEU A 134 0.65 -6.02 -1.39
CA LEU A 134 1.57 -5.58 -2.44
C LEU A 134 1.76 -4.06 -2.34
N ILE A 135 3.00 -3.62 -2.29
CA ILE A 135 3.36 -2.25 -2.67
C ILE A 135 4.37 -2.34 -3.82
N THR A 136 4.20 -1.49 -4.82
CA THR A 136 5.08 -1.40 -5.98
C THR A 136 5.31 0.07 -6.30
N ASP A 137 6.49 0.55 -5.95
CA ASP A 137 7.02 1.79 -6.48
C ASP A 137 7.85 1.47 -7.72
N ILE A 138 7.66 2.24 -8.80
CA ILE A 138 8.36 2.02 -10.07
C ILE A 138 9.60 2.92 -10.19
N GLY A 139 9.63 4.08 -9.54
CA GLY A 139 10.83 4.88 -9.52
C GLY A 139 10.68 6.29 -9.00
N GLY A 140 11.74 6.74 -8.35
CA GLY A 140 11.73 7.93 -7.52
C GLY A 140 12.91 7.92 -6.59
N ASP A 141 13.34 9.05 -6.02
CA ASP A 141 14.22 8.97 -4.86
C ASP A 141 13.36 8.95 -3.59
N ASP A 142 12.95 7.76 -3.15
CA ASP A 142 11.83 7.56 -2.24
C ASP A 142 12.24 7.36 -0.77
N GLY A 143 11.25 7.52 0.12
CA GLY A 143 11.44 7.41 1.56
C GLY A 143 10.39 6.52 2.23
N TYR A 144 10.84 5.43 2.86
CA TYR A 144 9.98 4.46 3.55
C TYR A 144 10.26 4.40 5.05
N TYR A 145 9.30 4.85 5.85
CA TYR A 145 9.45 4.97 7.30
C TYR A 145 8.38 4.17 8.03
N VAL A 146 8.79 3.25 8.89
CA VAL A 146 7.86 2.40 9.64
C VAL A 146 8.19 2.34 11.13
N PHE A 147 7.16 2.50 11.97
CA PHE A 147 7.37 2.44 13.42
C PHE A 147 7.53 0.99 13.92
N ARG A 148 6.63 0.08 13.53
CA ARG A 148 6.72 -1.35 13.86
C ARG A 148 7.29 -2.14 12.70
N LYS A 149 8.60 -2.36 12.76
CA LYS A 149 9.35 -3.10 11.73
C LYS A 149 8.92 -4.56 11.59
N GLY A 150 8.52 -5.21 12.69
CA GLY A 150 8.29 -6.67 12.71
C GLY A 150 7.10 -7.19 11.88
N ASN A 151 6.18 -6.32 11.44
CA ASN A 151 4.98 -6.72 10.72
C ASN A 151 4.58 -5.79 9.56
N THR A 152 5.54 -5.05 9.01
CA THR A 152 5.35 -4.08 7.92
C THR A 152 6.27 -4.47 6.74
N GLN A 153 6.53 -3.61 5.75
CA GLN A 153 7.55 -3.79 4.67
C GLN A 153 7.69 -5.22 4.14
N GLY A 154 6.66 -5.65 3.40
CA GLY A 154 6.59 -6.99 2.80
C GLY A 154 6.33 -8.11 3.81
N TYR A 155 5.74 -7.84 4.96
CA TYR A 155 5.43 -8.86 5.96
C TYR A 155 4.41 -9.90 5.49
N GLY A 156 4.68 -11.17 5.79
CA GLY A 156 3.73 -12.28 5.70
C GLY A 156 3.71 -13.09 7.00
N ASN A 157 2.67 -13.88 7.23
CA ASN A 157 2.53 -14.72 8.42
C ASN A 157 1.71 -15.99 8.19
N PRO A 158 2.05 -17.10 8.86
CA PRO A 158 1.20 -18.28 8.86
C PRO A 158 -0.07 -18.05 9.67
N ARG A 159 -1.22 -18.49 9.17
CA ARG A 159 -2.52 -18.48 9.87
C ARG A 159 -3.44 -19.52 9.24
N ARG A 160 -4.29 -20.19 10.02
CA ARG A 160 -5.29 -21.17 9.51
C ARG A 160 -4.70 -22.20 8.54
N ASP A 161 -3.49 -22.70 8.82
CA ASP A 161 -2.75 -23.66 7.97
C ASP A 161 -2.33 -23.17 6.57
N TYR A 162 -2.54 -21.88 6.25
CA TYR A 162 -1.98 -21.20 5.07
C TYR A 162 -1.02 -20.08 5.49
N GLY A 163 -0.35 -19.43 4.53
CA GLY A 163 0.43 -18.20 4.74
C GLY A 163 -0.23 -17.00 4.08
N SER A 164 -0.11 -15.81 4.67
CA SER A 164 -0.29 -14.55 3.94
C SER A 164 0.95 -14.21 3.14
N ILE A 165 0.80 -13.55 2.00
CA ILE A 165 1.92 -13.10 1.15
C ILE A 165 2.11 -11.61 1.37
N GLY A 166 3.34 -11.19 1.68
CA GLY A 166 3.70 -9.77 1.69
C GLY A 166 4.84 -9.50 0.72
N VAL A 167 4.66 -8.50 -0.15
CA VAL A 167 5.67 -8.10 -1.13
C VAL A 167 5.77 -6.58 -1.14
N MET A 168 6.99 -6.09 -0.99
CA MET A 168 7.35 -4.70 -1.21
C MET A 168 8.37 -4.63 -2.35
N LEU A 169 8.04 -3.89 -3.39
CA LEU A 169 8.93 -3.64 -4.51
C LEU A 169 9.14 -2.14 -4.63
N ASP A 170 10.40 -1.75 -4.59
CA ASP A 170 10.89 -0.49 -5.13
C ASP A 170 11.79 -0.84 -6.32
N LEU A 171 11.60 -0.15 -7.44
CA LEU A 171 12.19 -0.53 -8.72
C LEU A 171 13.02 0.60 -9.36
N GLY A 172 13.28 1.71 -8.68
CA GLY A 172 14.05 2.80 -9.29
C GLY A 172 14.44 3.90 -8.32
N GLY A 173 15.68 4.37 -8.43
CA GLY A 173 16.18 5.57 -7.75
C GLY A 173 17.13 5.30 -6.60
N LEU A 174 17.27 6.29 -5.71
CA LEU A 174 18.16 6.29 -4.55
C LEU A 174 17.38 6.46 -3.24
N ASP A 175 17.14 5.34 -2.57
CA ASP A 175 16.04 5.25 -1.62
C ASP A 175 16.48 5.24 -0.16
N ARG A 176 15.57 5.65 0.70
CA ARG A 176 15.79 5.72 2.15
C ARG A 176 14.80 4.85 2.87
N PHE A 177 15.30 3.99 3.75
CA PHE A 177 14.49 3.09 4.55
C PHE A 177 14.78 3.28 6.04
N ASP A 178 13.73 3.50 6.82
CA ASP A 178 13.73 3.23 8.26
C ASP A 178 12.77 2.08 8.56
N GLY A 179 13.28 0.86 8.41
CA GLY A 179 12.48 -0.35 8.47
C GLY A 179 13.31 -1.63 8.36
N ASN A 180 12.80 -2.59 7.61
CA ASN A 180 13.48 -3.84 7.25
C ASN A 180 14.25 -3.71 5.93
N GLY A 181 13.82 -2.83 5.03
CA GLY A 181 14.44 -2.58 3.73
C GLY A 181 15.71 -1.72 3.81
N SER A 182 16.40 -1.62 2.69
CA SER A 182 17.54 -0.74 2.46
C SER A 182 17.82 -0.62 0.97
N ASP A 183 18.38 0.51 0.56
CA ASP A 183 18.76 0.80 -0.84
C ASP A 183 19.55 -0.34 -1.51
N ASN A 184 19.16 -0.68 -2.74
CA ASN A 184 19.68 -1.69 -3.64
C ASN A 184 19.82 -3.08 -3.00
N ARG A 185 18.84 -3.50 -2.20
CA ARG A 185 18.82 -4.83 -1.56
C ARG A 185 17.50 -5.57 -1.66
N PHE A 186 17.64 -6.89 -1.61
CA PHE A 186 16.54 -7.77 -1.23
C PHE A 186 16.59 -8.07 0.27
N TRP A 187 15.43 -8.12 0.91
CA TRP A 187 15.26 -8.55 2.30
C TRP A 187 14.14 -9.56 2.45
N ARG A 188 14.23 -10.33 3.54
CA ARG A 188 13.18 -11.25 3.97
C ARG A 188 12.63 -10.78 5.29
N THR A 189 11.35 -11.02 5.51
CA THR A 189 10.80 -10.90 6.85
C THR A 189 11.19 -12.10 7.71
N ALA A 190 10.92 -12.05 9.01
CA ALA A 190 11.15 -13.20 9.90
C ALA A 190 10.31 -14.44 9.51
N SER A 191 9.29 -14.26 8.66
CA SER A 191 8.49 -15.35 8.11
C SER A 191 9.01 -15.79 6.74
N LYS A 192 8.67 -17.01 6.34
CA LYS A 192 8.92 -17.50 4.96
C LYS A 192 7.93 -16.95 3.91
N TRP A 193 7.00 -16.08 4.30
CA TRP A 193 5.85 -15.71 3.49
C TRP A 193 5.86 -14.24 3.05
N GLY A 194 6.99 -13.55 3.21
CA GLY A 194 7.09 -12.21 2.69
C GLY A 194 8.50 -11.65 2.74
N GLY A 195 8.73 -10.60 1.96
CA GLY A 195 9.96 -9.87 1.86
C GLY A 195 9.80 -8.68 0.93
N GLY A 196 10.91 -8.04 0.62
CA GLY A 196 10.91 -6.98 -0.36
C GLY A 196 12.20 -6.91 -1.14
N LEU A 197 12.14 -6.14 -2.21
CA LEU A 197 13.23 -5.86 -3.10
C LEU A 197 13.23 -4.36 -3.34
N ASP A 198 14.39 -3.77 -3.17
CA ASP A 198 14.71 -2.51 -3.81
C ASP A 198 15.81 -2.76 -4.84
N ARG A 199 15.57 -2.31 -6.08
CA ARG A 199 16.49 -2.42 -7.20
C ARG A 199 16.08 -1.52 -8.35
N ASP A 200 16.96 -0.61 -8.74
CA ASP A 200 16.79 0.14 -9.98
C ASP A 200 16.79 -0.78 -11.21
N ILE A 201 15.66 -0.84 -11.91
CA ILE A 201 15.47 -1.59 -13.16
C ILE A 201 15.57 -0.70 -14.40
N SER A 202 15.87 0.58 -14.23
CA SER A 202 16.11 1.50 -15.35
C SER A 202 17.26 0.99 -16.22
N PRO A 203 17.16 1.11 -17.56
CA PRO A 203 18.27 0.76 -18.42
C PRO A 203 19.52 1.56 -18.02
N ALA A 204 20.66 0.87 -17.90
CA ALA A 204 21.94 1.55 -17.68
C ALA A 204 22.09 2.67 -18.72
N LYS A 205 22.27 3.92 -18.25
CA LYS A 205 22.51 5.06 -19.14
C LYS A 205 23.69 4.69 -20.05
N THR A 206 23.41 4.46 -21.32
CA THR A 206 24.46 4.22 -22.31
C THR A 206 25.34 5.46 -22.31
N GLY A 207 26.57 5.32 -21.84
CA GLY A 207 27.51 6.43 -21.76
C GLY A 207 27.62 7.10 -23.12
N GLU A 208 27.43 8.42 -23.16
CA GLU A 208 27.96 9.23 -24.23
C GLU A 208 29.48 9.04 -24.22
N ALA A 209 29.98 8.21 -25.14
CA ALA A 209 31.38 8.19 -25.47
C ALA A 209 31.76 9.60 -25.96
N LYS A 210 32.60 10.29 -25.19
CA LYS A 210 33.40 11.40 -25.70
C LYS A 210 34.73 10.87 -26.22
#